data_AF-F9ZLH4-F1
#
_entry.id   AF-F9ZLH4-F1
#
_cell.length_a   1.000
_cell.length_b   1.000
_cell.length_c   1.000
_cell.angle_alpha   90.00
_cell.angle_beta   90.00
_cell.angle_gamma   90.00
#
_symmetry.space_group_name_H-M   'P 1'
#
loop_
_entity.id
_entity.type
_entity.pdbx_description
1 polymer ?
#
loop_
_entity_poly.entity_id
_entity_poly.type
_entity_poly.pdbx_seq_one_letter_code
_entity_poly.pdbx_strand_id
1 'polypeptide(L)'
;MDQVYARLVDASQHLSSLAALAARWWIAQIFWNAGMVKLQSMTSTIALFRYMYHVPLLPPVWAAYLGTGIELVFPVLLVLGLAGRVAAAFLFWLFVRLSG
;
A
#
# COMPACT_ATOMS: atom_id res chain seq x y z
N MET A 1 -31.87 -14.03 23.01
CA MET A 1 -30.84 -14.56 22.10
C MET A 1 -30.08 -13.46 21.37
N ASP A 2 -30.68 -12.27 21.22
CA ASP A 2 -30.16 -11.17 20.37
C ASP A 2 -28.95 -10.42 20.95
N GLN A 3 -28.87 -10.27 22.28
CA GLN A 3 -27.75 -9.57 22.93
C GLN A 3 -26.42 -10.34 22.89
N VAL A 4 -26.46 -11.67 23.04
CA VAL A 4 -25.26 -12.51 22.95
C VAL A 4 -24.75 -12.51 21.51
N TYR A 5 -25.66 -12.62 20.54
CA TYR A 5 -25.32 -12.51 19.12
C TYR A 5 -24.70 -11.15 18.78
N ALA A 6 -25.29 -10.04 19.23
CA ALA A 6 -24.76 -8.70 19.01
C ALA A 6 -23.33 -8.54 19.56
N ARG A 7 -23.04 -9.06 20.76
CA ARG A 7 -21.70 -9.01 21.35
C ARG A 7 -20.67 -9.85 20.58
N LEU A 8 -21.07 -11.01 20.07
CA LEU A 8 -20.19 -11.86 19.25
C LEU A 8 -19.85 -11.19 17.92
N VAL A 9 -20.84 -10.52 17.30
CA VAL A 9 -20.62 -9.75 16.07
C VAL A 9 -19.66 -8.59 16.33
N ASP A 10 -19.88 -7.81 17.38
CA ASP A 10 -19.04 -6.65 17.72
C ASP A 10 -17.58 -7.07 18.01
N ALA A 11 -17.39 -8.14 18.78
CA ALA A 11 -16.06 -8.72 19.02
C ALA A 11 -15.38 -9.18 17.72
N SER A 12 -16.13 -9.79 16.79
CA SER A 12 -15.60 -10.22 15.49
C SER A 12 -15.23 -9.02 14.59
N GLN A 13 -15.95 -7.91 14.69
CA GLN A 13 -15.66 -6.67 13.95
C GLN A 13 -14.38 -6.01 14.47
N HIS A 14 -14.16 -6.02 15.79
CA HIS A 14 -12.92 -5.53 16.38
C HIS A 14 -11.72 -6.41 16.01
N LEU A 15 -11.86 -7.74 16.09
CA LEU A 15 -10.80 -8.67 15.68
C LEU A 15 -10.44 -8.51 14.20
N SER A 16 -11.45 -8.42 13.33
CA SER A 16 -11.21 -8.25 11.88
C SER A 16 -10.55 -6.91 11.56
N SER A 17 -10.92 -5.83 12.26
CA SER A 17 -10.26 -4.53 12.11
C SER A 17 -8.78 -4.57 12.53
N LEU A 18 -8.48 -5.25 13.64
CA LEU A 18 -7.11 -5.44 14.12
C LEU A 18 -6.31 -6.33 13.17
N ALA A 19 -6.90 -7.43 12.71
CA ALA A 19 -6.30 -8.32 11.72
C ALA A 19 -5.99 -7.59 10.41
N ALA A 20 -6.90 -6.73 9.94
CA ALA A 20 -6.69 -5.91 8.75
C ALA A 20 -5.55 -4.88 8.94
N LEU A 21 -5.38 -4.32 10.15
CA LEU A 21 -4.24 -3.46 10.46
C LEU A 21 -2.92 -4.26 10.47
N ALA A 22 -2.91 -5.43 11.12
CA ALA A 22 -1.76 -6.31 11.17
C ALA A 22 -1.33 -6.79 9.78
N ALA A 23 -2.29 -7.15 8.91
CA ALA A 23 -2.02 -7.52 7.53
C ALA A 23 -1.36 -6.38 6.73
N ARG A 24 -1.87 -5.14 6.87
CA ARG A 24 -1.28 -3.95 6.24
C ARG A 24 0.14 -3.69 6.74
N TRP A 25 0.36 -3.82 8.05
CA TRP A 25 1.68 -3.70 8.65
C TRP A 25 2.65 -4.75 8.11
N TRP A 26 2.22 -6.01 8.03
CA TRP A 26 3.03 -7.10 7.52
C TRP A 26 3.44 -6.89 6.07
N ILE A 27 2.49 -6.53 5.19
CA ILE A 27 2.80 -6.20 3.78
C ILE A 27 3.74 -4.99 3.70
N ALA A 28 3.50 -3.97 4.53
CA ALA A 28 4.33 -2.78 4.55
C ALA A 28 5.79 -3.09 4.90
N GLN A 29 6.04 -4.00 5.84
CA GLN A 29 7.39 -4.46 6.18
C GLN A 29 8.11 -5.12 5.00
N ILE A 30 7.42 -5.92 4.20
CA ILE A 30 8.01 -6.59 3.03
C ILE A 30 8.54 -5.54 2.03
N PHE A 31 7.71 -4.57 1.66
CA PHE A 31 8.09 -3.52 0.72
C PHE A 31 9.14 -2.57 1.31
N TRP A 32 9.02 -2.20 2.58
CA TRP A 32 10.00 -1.35 3.25
C TRP A 32 11.40 -1.99 3.22
N ASN A 33 11.50 -3.27 3.58
CA ASN A 33 12.76 -3.98 3.57
C ASN A 33 13.34 -4.09 2.15
N ALA A 34 12.51 -4.36 1.14
CA ALA A 34 12.93 -4.36 -0.26
C ALA A 34 13.46 -2.98 -0.70
N GLY A 35 12.75 -1.90 -0.35
CA GLY A 35 13.16 -0.53 -0.64
C GLY A 35 14.47 -0.14 0.04
N MET A 36 14.67 -0.56 1.29
CA MET A 36 15.92 -0.35 2.04
C MET A 36 17.12 -1.03 1.37
N VAL A 37 16.94 -2.26 0.88
CA VAL A 37 18.00 -2.98 0.12
C VAL A 37 18.36 -2.21 -1.15
N LYS A 38 17.37 -1.66 -1.85
CA LYS A 38 17.65 -0.81 -3.01
C LYS A 38 18.42 0.45 -2.60
N LEU A 39 17.95 1.17 -1.57
CA LEU A 39 18.61 2.38 -1.07
C LEU A 39 20.08 2.21 -0.70
N GLN A 40 20.46 1.03 -0.18
CA GLN A 40 21.86 0.74 0.16
C GLN A 40 22.80 0.84 -1.05
N SER A 41 22.30 0.56 -2.26
CA SER A 41 23.05 0.77 -3.51
C SER A 41 22.14 1.16 -4.66
N MET A 42 21.98 2.47 -4.86
CA MET A 42 21.28 3.02 -6.02
C MET A 42 21.98 2.67 -7.33
N THR A 43 23.31 2.58 -7.36
CA THR A 43 24.05 2.18 -8.56
C THR A 43 23.66 0.78 -9.03
N SER A 44 23.57 -0.19 -8.10
CA SER A 44 23.13 -1.56 -8.43
C SER A 44 21.66 -1.58 -8.87
N THR A 45 20.81 -0.76 -8.24
CA THR A 45 19.39 -0.66 -8.60
C THR A 45 19.21 -0.09 -10.00
N ILE A 46 19.95 0.95 -10.38
CA ILE A 46 19.94 1.51 -11.74
C ILE A 46 20.41 0.46 -12.75
N ALA A 47 21.43 -0.34 -12.42
CA ALA A 47 21.89 -1.42 -13.29
C ALA A 47 20.79 -2.48 -13.52
N LEU A 48 20.05 -2.86 -12.47
CA LEU A 48 18.88 -3.74 -12.58
C LEU A 48 17.83 -3.19 -13.56
N PHE A 49 17.49 -1.91 -13.46
CA PHE A 49 16.54 -1.27 -14.39
C PHE A 49 17.10 -1.06 -15.81
N ARG A 50 18.42 -1.08 -15.98
CA ARG A 50 19.05 -0.94 -17.29
C ARG A 50 19.17 -2.27 -18.03
N TYR A 51 19.47 -3.35 -17.31
CA TYR A 51 19.84 -4.63 -17.92
C TYR A 51 18.82 -5.74 -17.69
N MET A 52 18.01 -5.67 -16.63
CA MET A 52 17.09 -6.75 -16.24
C MET A 52 15.61 -6.33 -16.40
N TYR A 53 15.20 -5.27 -15.72
CA TYR A 53 13.84 -4.73 -15.80
C TYR A 53 13.75 -3.78 -16.99
N HIS A 54 13.57 -4.31 -18.19
CA HIS A 54 13.43 -3.48 -19.39
C HIS A 54 12.23 -2.51 -19.23
N VAL A 55 12.52 -1.20 -19.13
CA VAL A 55 11.48 -0.16 -18.98
C VAL A 55 11.35 0.63 -20.28
N PRO A 56 10.31 0.40 -21.10
CA PRO A 56 10.20 1.03 -22.42
C PRO A 56 9.80 2.51 -22.37
N LEU A 57 9.19 2.98 -21.27
CA LEU A 57 8.60 4.33 -21.17
C LEU A 57 9.48 5.34 -20.42
N LEU A 58 10.37 4.88 -19.54
CA LEU A 58 11.09 5.73 -18.58
C LEU A 58 12.59 5.47 -18.65
N PRO A 59 13.45 6.50 -18.59
CA PRO A 59 14.88 6.31 -18.45
C PRO A 59 15.20 5.47 -17.19
N PRO A 60 16.14 4.50 -17.26
CA PRO A 60 16.41 3.57 -16.16
C PRO A 60 16.72 4.23 -14.82
N VAL A 61 17.36 5.40 -14.85
CA VAL A 61 17.68 6.18 -13.64
C VAL A 61 16.41 6.63 -12.94
N TRP A 62 15.47 7.25 -13.67
CA TRP A 62 14.19 7.68 -13.11
C TRP A 62 13.34 6.49 -12.67
N ALA A 63 13.33 5.40 -13.45
CA ALA A 63 12.63 4.19 -13.08
C ALA A 63 13.14 3.60 -11.76
N ALA A 64 14.46 3.61 -11.54
CA ALA A 64 15.06 3.15 -10.28
C ALA A 64 14.64 4.02 -9.09
N TYR A 65 14.76 5.34 -9.19
CA TYR A 65 14.35 6.25 -8.11
C TYR A 65 12.86 6.18 -7.81
N LEU A 66 12.00 6.13 -8.84
CA LEU A 66 10.56 6.01 -8.66
C LEU A 66 10.19 4.65 -8.06
N GLY A 67 10.80 3.56 -8.53
CA GLY A 67 10.59 2.22 -8.00
C GLY A 67 10.95 2.14 -6.51
N THR A 68 12.14 2.61 -6.13
CA THR A 68 12.54 2.66 -4.72
C THR A 68 11.68 3.61 -3.90
N GLY A 69 11.31 4.76 -4.45
CA GLY A 69 10.43 5.73 -3.78
C GLY A 69 9.04 5.13 -3.50
N ILE A 70 8.45 4.42 -4.46
CA ILE A 70 7.17 3.73 -4.29
C ILE A 70 7.28 2.68 -3.17
N GLU A 71 8.35 1.88 -3.17
CA GLU A 71 8.58 0.84 -2.16
C GLU A 71 8.80 1.36 -0.74
N LEU A 72 9.09 2.65 -0.56
CA LEU A 72 9.25 3.27 0.76
C LEU A 72 8.05 4.11 1.18
N VAL A 73 7.45 4.86 0.24
CA VAL A 73 6.35 5.78 0.53
C VAL A 73 5.01 5.03 0.64
N PHE A 74 4.70 4.15 -0.31
CA PHE A 74 3.41 3.45 -0.33
C PHE A 74 3.19 2.50 0.85
N PRO A 75 4.16 1.74 1.38
CA PRO A 75 3.92 0.94 2.59
C PRO A 75 3.57 1.81 3.81
N VAL A 76 4.15 3.02 3.94
CA VAL A 76 3.77 3.96 5.00
C VAL A 76 2.31 4.41 4.82
N LEU A 77 1.93 4.81 3.60
CA LEU A 77 0.54 5.17 3.29
C LEU A 77 -0.44 3.99 3.49
N LEU A 78 0.00 2.76 3.24
CA LEU A 78 -0.77 1.54 3.42
C LEU A 78 -1.09 1.31 4.90
N VAL A 79 -0.09 1.40 5.79
CA VAL A 79 -0.30 1.26 7.24
C VAL A 79 -1.25 2.33 7.76
N LEU A 80 -1.05 3.58 7.35
CA LEU A 80 -1.92 4.71 7.72
C LEU A 80 -3.34 4.59 7.14
N GLY A 81 -3.55 3.69 6.16
CA GLY A 81 -4.84 3.49 5.50
C GLY A 81 -5.27 4.68 4.63
N LEU A 82 -4.33 5.56 4.26
CA LEU A 82 -4.62 6.79 3.52
C LEU A 82 -5.08 6.50 2.08
N ALA A 83 -4.45 5.54 1.40
CA ALA A 83 -4.84 5.16 0.04
C ALA A 83 -6.30 4.65 -0.01
N GLY A 84 -6.72 3.86 0.98
CA GLY A 84 -8.11 3.39 1.09
C GLY A 84 -9.09 4.53 1.34
N ARG A 85 -8.72 5.51 2.16
CA ARG A 85 -9.55 6.71 2.41
C ARG A 85 -9.71 7.58 1.16
N VAL A 86 -8.65 7.75 0.38
CA VAL A 86 -8.72 8.50 -0.89
C VAL A 86 -9.60 7.79 -1.91
N ALA A 87 -9.45 6.47 -2.06
CA ALA A 87 -10.32 5.68 -2.93
C ALA A 87 -11.80 5.77 -2.50
N ALA A 88 -12.08 5.67 -1.20
CA ALA A 88 -13.42 5.83 -0.66
C ALA A 88 -14.00 7.23 -0.91
N ALA A 89 -13.19 8.30 -0.74
CA ALA A 89 -13.61 9.66 -1.02
C ALA A 89 -13.94 9.88 -2.50
N PHE A 90 -13.13 9.34 -3.41
CA PHE A 90 -13.38 9.37 -4.85
C PHE A 90 -14.68 8.64 -5.22
N LEU A 91 -14.87 7.42 -4.69
CA LEU A 91 -16.10 6.65 -4.91
C LEU A 91 -17.33 7.37 -4.36
N PHE A 92 -17.23 7.93 -3.16
CA PHE A 92 -18.31 8.72 -2.57
C PHE A 92 -18.69 9.90 -3.46
N TRP A 93 -17.70 10.66 -3.94
CA TRP A 93 -17.95 11.78 -4.87
C TRP A 93 -18.61 11.32 -6.17
N LEU A 94 -18.12 10.22 -6.77
CA LEU A 94 -18.68 9.66 -8.00
C LEU A 94 -20.13 9.25 -7.82
N PHE A 95 -20.45 8.48 -6.78
CA PHE A 95 -21.81 8.01 -6.53
C PHE A 95 -22.76 9.14 -6.16
N VAL A 96 -22.33 10.11 -5.34
CA VAL A 96 -23.12 11.31 -5.02
C VAL A 96 -23.41 12.14 -6.26
N ARG A 97 -22.46 12.23 -7.22
CA ARG A 97 -22.64 13.01 -8.45
C ARG A 97 -23.59 12.35 -9.44
N LEU A 98 -23.68 11.01 -9.43
CA LEU A 98 -24.54 10.22 -10.31
C LEU A 98 -25.95 9.97 -9.73
N SER A 99 -26.15 10.23 -8.43
CA SER A 99 -27.44 10.04 -7.75
C SER A 99 -28.33 11.29 -7.72
N GLY A 100 -28.03 12.32 -8.53
CA GLY A 100 -28.77 13.58 -8.62
C GLY A 100 -29.11 13.97 -10.04
#